data_AF-A8ABP2-F1
#
_entry.id   AF-A8ABP2-F1
#
_cell.length_a   1.000
_cell.length_b   1.000
_cell.length_c   1.000
_cell.angle_alpha   90.00
_cell.angle_beta   90.00
_cell.angle_gamma   90.00
#
_symmetry.space_group_name_H-M   'P 1'
#
loop_
_entity.id
_entity.type
_entity.pdbx_description
1 polymer ?
#
loop_
_entity_poly.entity_id
_entity_poly.type
_entity_poly.pdbx_seq_one_letter_code
_entity_poly.pdbx_strand_id
1 'polypeptide(L)'
;MDPYKFPRLFVEGKEGEEYAVVEGDEVVFVKEKVPGALGKVPYEIPLDEIVDKLKEEAKVTFLIHLPNEDKAILVPKGSKVKLFKVSHVKVGVTVKEGDELEEGDTYAYGLTGKGEVRRFRSIVKGKVVMVHWEPYGGRDDYHVLVVPEGAKELRTRAPRG
;
A
#
# COMPACT_ATOMS: atom_id res chain seq x y z
N MET A 1 13.10 11.30 18.19
CA MET A 1 12.49 11.08 16.87
C MET A 1 12.86 9.66 16.49
N ASP A 2 11.88 8.75 16.49
CA ASP A 2 12.12 7.42 15.93
C ASP A 2 12.43 7.57 14.43
N PRO A 3 13.45 6.87 13.91
CA PRO A 3 13.73 6.90 12.47
C PRO A 3 12.53 6.34 11.72
N TYR A 4 12.09 7.03 10.67
CA TYR A 4 10.99 6.57 9.82
C TYR A 4 11.34 5.19 9.24
N LYS A 5 10.63 4.15 9.68
CA LYS A 5 10.73 2.83 9.09
C LYS A 5 9.76 2.74 7.93
N PHE A 6 10.27 2.40 6.75
CA PHE A 6 9.47 2.23 5.55
C PHE A 6 8.51 1.03 5.68
N PRO A 7 7.29 1.14 5.13
CA PRO A 7 6.38 0.00 5.01
C PRO A 7 7.05 -1.18 4.31
N ARG A 8 6.69 -2.41 4.70
CA ARG A 8 7.15 -3.63 4.03
C ARG A 8 5.98 -4.29 3.31
N LEU A 9 6.18 -4.68 2.05
CA LEU A 9 5.19 -5.36 1.21
C LEU A 9 5.47 -6.87 1.17
N PHE A 10 4.41 -7.65 1.39
CA PHE A 10 4.42 -9.11 1.28
C PHE A 10 3.33 -9.56 0.32
N VAL A 11 3.63 -10.50 -0.57
CA VAL A 11 2.74 -10.88 -1.68
C VAL A 11 2.63 -12.40 -1.80
N GLU A 12 1.42 -12.87 -2.02
CA GLU A 12 1.11 -14.28 -2.26
C GLU A 12 1.88 -14.83 -3.47
N GLY A 13 2.46 -16.03 -3.31
CA GLY A 13 3.18 -16.70 -4.39
C GLY A 13 4.56 -16.12 -4.72
N LYS A 14 5.02 -15.09 -4.00
CA LYS A 14 6.36 -14.53 -4.17
C LYS A 14 7.38 -15.18 -3.22
N GLU A 15 8.63 -15.19 -3.64
CA GLU A 15 9.76 -15.63 -2.82
C GLU A 15 10.55 -14.41 -2.34
N GLY A 16 11.12 -14.51 -1.14
CA GLY A 16 11.90 -13.44 -0.53
C GLY A 16 12.70 -13.93 0.67
N GLU A 17 13.46 -13.02 1.29
CA GLU A 17 14.29 -13.30 2.47
C GLU A 17 13.50 -13.34 3.79
N GLU A 18 12.24 -12.90 3.75
CA GLU A 18 11.33 -12.83 4.89
C GLU A 18 9.91 -13.11 4.38
N TYR A 19 9.07 -13.72 5.22
CA TYR A 19 7.69 -14.09 4.90
C TYR A 19 6.75 -13.63 6.00
N ALA A 20 5.52 -13.27 5.62
CA ALA A 20 4.44 -12.96 6.54
C ALA A 20 3.45 -14.13 6.62
N VAL A 21 3.18 -14.58 7.84
CA VAL A 21 2.20 -15.64 8.15
C VAL A 21 1.03 -15.01 8.90
N VAL A 22 -0.18 -15.16 8.38
CA VAL A 22 -1.40 -14.62 9.00
C VAL A 22 -2.03 -15.71 9.87
N GLU A 23 -2.20 -15.43 11.16
CA GLU A 23 -2.78 -16.33 12.16
C GLU A 23 -3.98 -15.63 12.84
N GLY A 24 -5.18 -15.82 12.29
CA GLY A 24 -6.37 -15.11 12.75
C GLY A 24 -6.25 -13.61 12.51
N ASP A 25 -6.21 -12.83 13.59
CA ASP A 25 -6.06 -11.37 13.58
C ASP A 25 -4.61 -10.90 13.83
N GLU A 26 -3.65 -11.83 13.84
CA GLU A 26 -2.22 -11.57 14.02
C GLU A 26 -1.42 -11.86 12.74
N VAL A 27 -0.28 -11.20 12.60
CA VAL A 27 0.76 -11.53 11.62
C VAL A 27 2.10 -11.78 12.30
N VAL A 28 2.79 -12.84 11.88
CA VAL A 28 4.14 -13.20 12.31
C VAL A 28 5.08 -13.14 11.12
N PHE A 29 6.30 -12.62 11.33
CA PHE A 29 7.34 -12.59 10.31
C PHE A 29 8.36 -13.69 10.54
N VAL A 30 8.60 -14.51 9.52
CA VAL A 30 9.51 -15.66 9.56
C VAL A 30 10.53 -15.59 8.42
N LYS A 31 11.69 -16.25 8.59
CA LYS A 31 12.73 -16.30 7.54
C LYS A 31 12.54 -17.45 6.56
N GLU A 32 11.89 -18.52 7.00
CA GLU A 32 11.66 -19.71 6.18
C GLU A 32 10.26 -19.70 5.58
N LYS A 33 10.15 -20.14 4.33
CA LYS A 33 8.87 -20.23 3.63
C LYS A 33 8.04 -21.37 4.22
N VAL A 34 6.86 -21.02 4.74
CA VAL A 34 5.85 -21.99 5.17
C VAL A 34 4.64 -21.96 4.23
N PRO A 35 3.84 -23.04 4.13
CA PRO A 35 2.65 -23.06 3.29
C PRO A 35 1.69 -21.90 3.62
N GLY A 36 1.25 -21.16 2.59
CA GLY A 36 0.34 -20.03 2.75
C GLY A 36 0.99 -18.71 3.18
N ALA A 37 2.31 -18.67 3.40
CA ALA A 37 3.00 -17.43 3.72
C ALA A 37 3.13 -16.50 2.51
N LEU A 38 3.10 -15.19 2.78
CA LEU A 38 3.29 -14.14 1.79
C LEU A 38 4.78 -13.76 1.75
N GLY A 39 5.42 -13.80 0.59
CA GLY A 39 6.85 -13.48 0.45
C GLY A 39 7.10 -11.99 0.40
N LYS A 40 8.11 -11.50 1.10
CA LYS A 40 8.53 -10.10 1.06
C LYS A 40 9.06 -9.75 -0.32
N VAL A 41 8.59 -8.62 -0.86
CA VAL A 41 9.06 -8.07 -2.13
C VAL A 41 9.49 -6.61 -1.95
N PRO A 42 10.27 -6.05 -2.89
CA PRO A 42 10.51 -4.62 -2.92
C PRO A 42 9.19 -3.84 -2.98
N TYR A 43 9.15 -2.69 -2.30
CA TYR A 43 7.98 -1.81 -2.32
C TYR A 43 7.74 -1.17 -3.71
N GLU A 44 8.78 -1.15 -4.54
CA GLU A 44 8.79 -0.61 -5.90
C GLU A 44 8.34 -1.63 -6.96
N ILE A 45 7.65 -2.70 -6.58
CA ILE A 45 7.09 -3.69 -7.53
C ILE A 45 6.09 -3.02 -8.49
N PRO A 46 6.03 -3.43 -9.78
CA PRO A 46 4.99 -2.97 -10.68
C PRO A 46 3.60 -3.24 -10.12
N LEU A 47 2.77 -2.21 -10.00
CA LEU A 47 1.44 -2.32 -9.37
C LEU A 47 0.51 -3.31 -10.07
N ASP A 48 0.71 -3.56 -11.36
CA ASP A 48 -0.04 -4.55 -12.13
C ASP A 48 0.27 -6.01 -11.73
N GLU A 49 1.32 -6.25 -10.95
CA GLU A 49 1.57 -7.57 -10.35
C GLU A 49 0.61 -7.85 -9.17
N ILE A 50 0.14 -6.81 -8.48
CA ILE A 50 -0.73 -6.95 -7.30
C ILE A 50 -2.17 -6.51 -7.56
N VAL A 51 -2.42 -5.64 -8.55
CA VAL A 51 -3.73 -5.04 -8.85
C VAL A 51 -4.13 -5.22 -10.31
N ASP A 52 -5.39 -5.56 -10.54
CA ASP A 52 -6.05 -5.48 -11.85
C ASP A 52 -6.59 -4.07 -12.01
N LYS A 53 -5.83 -3.23 -12.72
CA LYS A 53 -6.16 -1.82 -12.97
C LYS A 53 -7.45 -1.64 -13.78
N LEU A 54 -7.89 -2.67 -14.53
CA LEU A 54 -9.12 -2.62 -15.32
C LEU A 54 -10.35 -3.00 -14.50
N LYS A 55 -10.22 -4.04 -13.68
CA LYS A 55 -11.31 -4.50 -12.81
C LYS A 55 -11.39 -3.74 -11.48
N GLU A 56 -10.37 -2.97 -11.14
CA GLU A 56 -10.26 -2.28 -9.85
C GLU A 56 -10.30 -3.28 -8.68
N GLU A 57 -9.54 -4.37 -8.80
CA GLU A 57 -9.49 -5.47 -7.83
C GLU A 57 -8.06 -5.95 -7.55
N ALA A 58 -7.81 -6.47 -6.34
CA ALA A 58 -6.55 -7.13 -5.99
C ALA A 58 -6.40 -8.48 -6.75
N LYS A 59 -5.32 -8.66 -7.52
CA LYS A 59 -5.06 -9.91 -8.29
C LYS A 59 -4.64 -11.07 -7.40
N VAL A 60 -3.95 -10.75 -6.33
CA VAL A 60 -3.34 -11.68 -5.37
C VAL A 60 -3.54 -11.13 -3.97
N THR A 61 -3.44 -12.00 -2.97
CA THR A 61 -3.43 -11.54 -1.59
C THR A 61 -2.09 -10.85 -1.30
N PHE A 62 -2.14 -9.67 -0.68
CA PHE A 62 -0.93 -8.96 -0.26
C PHE A 62 -1.12 -8.33 1.11
N LEU A 63 0.00 -8.07 1.79
CA LEU A 63 0.04 -7.52 3.14
C LEU A 63 1.05 -6.39 3.24
N ILE A 64 0.63 -5.30 3.87
CA ILE A 64 1.44 -4.11 4.11
C ILE A 64 1.72 -4.01 5.59
N HIS A 65 2.98 -4.18 5.98
CA HIS A 65 3.40 -4.01 7.36
C HIS A 65 3.76 -2.55 7.64
N LEU A 66 3.14 -1.96 8.66
CA LEU A 66 3.38 -0.61 9.14
C LEU A 66 4.28 -0.67 10.39
N PRO A 67 5.62 -0.60 10.23
CA PRO A 67 6.56 -0.87 11.32
C PRO A 67 6.54 0.15 12.46
N ASN A 68 5.91 1.30 12.29
CA ASN A 68 5.78 2.31 13.33
C ASN A 68 4.47 2.18 14.13
N GLU A 69 3.56 1.30 13.69
CA GLU A 69 2.20 1.20 14.24
C GLU A 69 1.91 -0.20 14.81
N ASP A 70 2.88 -1.12 14.81
CA ASP A 70 2.73 -2.53 15.21
C ASP A 70 1.49 -3.20 14.56
N LYS A 71 1.23 -2.81 13.32
CA LYS A 71 0.07 -3.22 12.53
C LYS A 71 0.48 -3.68 11.15
N ALA A 72 -0.37 -4.50 10.56
CA ALA A 72 -0.34 -4.79 9.14
C ALA A 72 -1.72 -4.70 8.53
N ILE A 73 -1.79 -4.39 7.24
CA ILE A 73 -3.03 -4.36 6.48
C ILE A 73 -2.98 -5.52 5.49
N LEU A 74 -3.88 -6.49 5.67
CA LEU A 74 -4.07 -7.59 4.73
C LEU A 74 -5.14 -7.20 3.71
N VAL A 75 -4.80 -7.34 2.43
CA VAL A 75 -5.72 -7.15 1.31
C VAL A 75 -5.91 -8.51 0.62
N PRO A 76 -7.04 -9.19 0.86
CA PRO A 76 -7.35 -10.46 0.19
C PRO A 76 -7.46 -10.29 -1.33
N LYS A 77 -7.09 -11.33 -2.07
CA LYS A 77 -7.38 -11.45 -3.50
C LYS A 77 -8.87 -11.19 -3.77
N GLY A 78 -9.17 -10.42 -4.82
CA GLY A 78 -10.52 -10.04 -5.23
C GLY A 78 -11.12 -8.88 -4.42
N SER A 79 -10.40 -8.33 -3.43
CA SER A 79 -10.85 -7.11 -2.76
C SER A 79 -10.90 -5.96 -3.76
N LYS A 80 -11.93 -5.12 -3.67
CA LYS A 80 -12.04 -3.90 -4.47
C LYS A 80 -10.92 -2.94 -4.08
N VAL A 81 -10.29 -2.33 -5.07
CA VAL A 81 -9.25 -1.33 -4.89
C VAL A 81 -9.51 -0.14 -5.77
N LYS A 82 -9.21 1.06 -5.30
CA LYS A 82 -9.21 2.28 -6.10
C LYS A 82 -7.78 2.77 -6.26
N LEU A 83 -7.35 2.91 -7.51
CA LEU A 83 -6.03 3.43 -7.84
C LEU A 83 -6.16 4.91 -8.22
N PHE A 84 -5.67 5.78 -7.35
CA PHE A 84 -5.56 7.20 -7.63
C PHE A 84 -4.19 7.53 -8.20
N LYS A 85 -4.16 8.09 -9.42
CA LYS A 85 -2.93 8.51 -10.08
C LYS A 85 -2.81 10.03 -10.09
N VAL A 86 -1.65 10.54 -9.70
CA VAL A 86 -1.32 11.97 -9.73
C VAL A 86 0.04 12.17 -10.39
N SER A 87 0.05 12.87 -11.54
CA SER A 87 1.27 13.16 -12.28
C SER A 87 1.44 14.66 -12.53
N HIS A 88 2.38 15.31 -11.84
CA HIS A 88 2.62 16.77 -11.88
C HIS A 88 4.11 17.10 -11.84
N VAL A 89 4.49 18.38 -12.02
CA VAL A 89 5.91 18.79 -11.97
C VAL A 89 6.50 18.50 -10.60
N LYS A 90 5.71 18.76 -9.56
CA LYS A 90 5.95 18.26 -8.21
C LYS A 90 4.64 17.76 -7.63
N VAL A 91 4.69 16.69 -6.85
CA VAL A 91 3.53 16.15 -6.14
C VAL A 91 3.84 16.09 -4.65
N GLY A 92 2.91 16.62 -3.85
CA GLY A 92 2.89 16.40 -2.40
C GLY A 92 1.74 15.48 -2.05
N VAL A 93 2.03 14.23 -1.69
CA VAL A 93 1.02 13.31 -1.14
C VAL A 93 0.80 13.65 0.34
N THR A 94 -0.46 13.69 0.77
CA THR A 94 -0.85 14.10 2.13
C THR A 94 -1.35 12.95 2.98
N VAL A 95 -1.41 11.75 2.43
CA VAL A 95 -1.80 10.52 3.10
C VAL A 95 -0.62 9.57 3.15
N LYS A 96 -0.66 8.65 4.10
CA LYS A 96 0.25 7.51 4.25
C LYS A 96 -0.53 6.21 4.35
N GLU A 97 0.16 5.09 4.25
CA GLU A 97 -0.42 3.78 4.48
C GLU A 97 -1.02 3.69 5.89
N GLY A 98 -2.22 3.11 5.99
CA GLY A 98 -3.00 3.03 7.23
C GLY A 98 -4.05 4.12 7.39
N ASP A 99 -3.86 5.28 6.75
CA ASP A 99 -4.82 6.39 6.83
C ASP A 99 -6.20 5.98 6.28
N GLU A 100 -7.25 6.53 6.89
CA GLU A 100 -8.61 6.46 6.37
C GLU A 100 -8.92 7.71 5.55
N LEU A 101 -9.54 7.49 4.40
CA LEU A 101 -10.01 8.54 3.50
C LEU A 101 -11.53 8.50 3.44
N GLU A 102 -12.16 9.66 3.58
CA GLU A 102 -13.56 9.87 3.21
C GLU A 102 -13.66 10.41 1.77
N GLU A 103 -14.85 10.34 1.18
CA GLU A 103 -15.11 10.97 -0.10
C GLU A 103 -14.96 12.50 0.02
N GLY A 104 -14.19 13.10 -0.89
CA GLY A 104 -13.88 14.53 -0.90
C GLY A 104 -12.61 14.92 -0.15
N ASP A 105 -12.04 14.02 0.66
CA ASP A 105 -10.77 14.28 1.36
C ASP A 105 -9.62 14.48 0.37
N THR A 106 -8.71 15.40 0.69
CA THR A 106 -7.56 15.68 -0.16
C THR A 106 -6.45 14.67 0.13
N TYR A 107 -6.04 13.91 -0.89
CA TYR A 107 -4.96 12.92 -0.77
C TYR A 107 -3.64 13.39 -1.39
N ALA A 108 -3.67 14.40 -2.26
CA ALA A 108 -2.47 14.98 -2.85
C ALA A 108 -2.66 16.41 -3.38
N TYR A 109 -1.55 17.11 -3.51
CA TYR A 109 -1.40 18.37 -4.22
C TYR A 109 -0.42 18.22 -5.38
N GLY A 110 -0.72 18.85 -6.51
CA GLY A 110 0.15 18.85 -7.69
C GLY A 110 0.52 20.26 -8.14
N LEU A 111 1.80 20.54 -8.30
CA LEU A 111 2.31 21.79 -8.86
C LEU A 111 2.39 21.68 -10.39
N THR A 112 1.77 22.61 -11.10
CA THR A 112 1.86 22.70 -12.56
C THR A 112 3.15 23.42 -12.99
N GLY A 113 3.52 23.28 -14.26
CA GLY A 113 4.67 24.03 -14.81
C GLY A 113 4.51 25.55 -14.82
N LYS A 114 3.29 26.07 -14.62
CA LYS A 114 2.99 27.50 -14.51
C LYS A 114 2.94 28.01 -13.06
N GLY A 115 3.22 27.15 -12.08
CA GLY A 115 3.19 27.50 -10.66
C GLY A 115 1.80 27.39 -10.00
N GLU A 116 0.76 26.97 -10.73
CA GLU A 116 -0.56 26.73 -10.14
C GLU A 116 -0.56 25.43 -9.32
N VAL A 117 -1.27 25.43 -8.19
CA VAL A 117 -1.46 24.26 -7.32
C VAL A 117 -2.84 23.65 -7.58
N ARG A 118 -2.87 22.34 -7.88
CA ARG A 118 -4.09 21.55 -8.02
C ARG A 118 -4.29 20.64 -6.81
N ARG A 119 -5.54 20.48 -6.39
CA ARG A 119 -5.96 19.58 -5.31
C ARG A 119 -6.55 18.31 -5.90
N PHE A 120 -6.14 17.17 -5.38
CA PHE A 120 -6.67 15.86 -5.73
C PHE A 120 -7.45 15.30 -4.55
N ARG A 121 -8.72 14.97 -4.79
CA ARG A 121 -9.65 14.53 -3.77
C ARG A 121 -10.08 13.08 -4.01
N SER A 122 -10.26 12.34 -2.92
CA SER A 122 -10.77 10.99 -2.99
C SER A 122 -12.21 11.00 -3.52
N ILE A 123 -12.54 10.05 -4.39
CA ILE A 123 -13.91 9.80 -4.85
C ILE A 123 -14.51 8.54 -4.22
N VAL A 124 -13.79 7.93 -3.25
CA VAL A 124 -14.27 6.79 -2.48
C VAL A 124 -13.90 6.97 -1.01
N LYS A 125 -14.72 6.41 -0.13
CA LYS A 125 -14.30 6.13 1.24
C LYS A 125 -13.45 4.86 1.25
N GLY A 126 -12.38 4.80 2.05
CA GLY A 126 -11.58 3.58 2.21
C GLY A 126 -10.28 3.78 2.97
N LYS A 127 -9.50 2.71 3.08
CA LYS A 127 -8.19 2.71 3.73
C LYS A 127 -7.07 2.82 2.70
N VAL A 128 -6.11 3.72 2.90
CA VAL A 128 -4.90 3.82 2.08
C VAL A 128 -4.01 2.63 2.41
N VAL A 129 -3.77 1.77 1.43
CA VAL A 129 -2.94 0.57 1.62
C VAL A 129 -1.54 0.74 1.04
N MET A 130 -1.37 1.58 0.02
CA MET A 130 -0.06 1.78 -0.60
C MET A 130 0.06 3.18 -1.20
N VAL A 131 1.14 3.88 -0.91
CA VAL A 131 1.57 5.09 -1.62
C VAL A 131 2.83 4.76 -2.42
N HIS A 132 2.67 4.57 -3.72
CA HIS A 132 3.73 4.13 -4.61
C HIS A 132 4.18 5.29 -5.51
N TRP A 133 5.49 5.49 -5.65
CA TRP A 133 6.07 6.49 -6.52
C TRP A 133 6.71 5.82 -7.74
N GLU A 134 6.34 6.25 -8.94
CA GLU A 134 6.96 5.83 -10.18
C GLU A 134 7.95 6.91 -10.65
N PRO A 135 9.28 6.66 -10.65
CA PRO A 135 10.29 7.69 -10.88
C PRO A 135 10.52 8.07 -12.36
N TYR A 136 9.54 7.86 -13.24
CA TYR A 136 9.73 8.02 -14.69
C TYR A 136 9.35 9.41 -15.19
N GLY A 137 10.33 10.14 -15.75
CA GLY A 137 10.08 11.20 -16.72
C GLY A 137 9.89 12.61 -16.16
N GLY A 138 10.89 13.17 -15.46
CA GLY A 138 11.01 14.61 -15.14
C GLY A 138 9.84 15.23 -14.36
N ARG A 139 8.90 14.41 -13.92
CA ARG A 139 7.67 14.72 -13.21
C ARG A 139 7.53 13.71 -12.08
N ASP A 140 6.84 14.12 -11.04
CA ASP A 140 6.47 13.23 -9.95
C ASP A 140 5.19 12.49 -10.34
N ASP A 141 5.24 11.16 -10.38
CA ASP A 141 4.10 10.28 -10.64
C ASP A 141 3.84 9.40 -9.41
N TYR A 142 2.73 9.68 -8.72
CA TYR A 142 2.33 8.95 -7.53
C TYR A 142 1.04 8.18 -7.78
N HIS A 143 1.01 6.99 -7.21
CA HIS A 143 -0.12 6.07 -7.18
C HIS A 143 -0.52 5.85 -5.72
N VAL A 144 -1.74 6.26 -5.36
CA VAL A 144 -2.33 6.00 -4.05
C VAL A 144 -3.37 4.91 -4.21
N LEU A 145 -3.09 3.75 -3.64
CA LEU A 145 -3.98 2.59 -3.64
C LEU A 145 -4.86 2.64 -2.39
N VAL A 146 -6.17 2.67 -2.59
CA VAL A 146 -7.17 2.71 -1.53
C VAL A 146 -8.05 1.48 -1.60
N VAL A 147 -8.32 0.82 -0.48
CA VAL A 147 -9.26 -0.30 -0.39
C VAL A 147 -10.55 0.22 0.27
N PRO A 148 -11.67 0.33 -0.47
CA PRO A 148 -12.93 0.79 0.11
C PRO A 148 -13.47 -0.16 1.18
N GLU A 149 -13.40 -1.47 0.90
CA GLU A 149 -13.93 -2.52 1.76
C GLU A 149 -13.04 -3.78 1.64
N GLY A 150 -12.97 -4.58 2.71
CA GLY A 150 -12.30 -5.90 2.69
C GLY A 150 -10.84 -5.92 3.14
N ALA A 151 -10.20 -4.76 3.31
CA ALA A 151 -8.91 -4.68 4.01
C ALA A 151 -9.08 -5.05 5.49
N LYS A 152 -8.19 -5.90 6.01
CA LYS A 152 -8.17 -6.29 7.43
C LYS A 152 -6.95 -5.73 8.11
N GLU A 153 -7.14 -5.05 9.24
CA GLU A 153 -6.03 -4.70 10.12
C GLU A 153 -5.66 -5.89 10.99
N LEU A 154 -4.39 -6.26 10.97
CA LEU A 154 -3.80 -7.33 11.76
C LEU A 154 -2.80 -6.73 12.76
N ARG A 155 -2.70 -7.35 13.93
CA ARG A 155 -1.67 -6.99 14.91
C ARG A 155 -0.37 -7.68 14.56
N THR A 156 0.75 -6.97 14.68
CA THR A 156 2.06 -7.61 14.47
C THR A 156 2.51 -8.28 15.75
N ARG A 157 2.86 -9.55 15.65
CA ARG A 157 3.38 -10.33 16.76
C ARG A 157 4.86 -10.60 16.56
N ALA A 158 5.65 -10.44 17.62
CA ALA A 158 7.05 -10.88 17.61
C ALA A 158 7.13 -12.41 17.36
N PRO A 159 8.09 -12.88 16.56
CA PRO A 159 8.30 -14.32 16.37
C PRO A 159 8.54 -15.00 17.72
N ARG A 160 7.88 -16.15 17.94
CA ARG A 160 8.20 -17.00 19.10
C ARG A 160 9.60 -17.59 18.86
N GLY A 161 10.53 -17.28 19.75
CA GLY A 161 11.90 -17.84 19.73
C GLY A 161 11.95 -19.30 20.13
#